data_AF-A0A395JR77-F1
#
_entry.id   AF-A0A395JR77-F1
#
_cell.length_a   1.000
_cell.length_b   1.000
_cell.length_c   1.000
_cell.angle_alpha   90.00
_cell.angle_beta   90.00
_cell.angle_gamma   90.00
#
_symmetry.space_group_name_H-M   'P 1'
#
loop_
_entity.id
_entity.type
_entity.pdbx_description
1 polymer ?
#
loop_
_entity_poly.entity_id
_entity_poly.type
_entity_poly.pdbx_seq_one_letter_code
_entity_poly.pdbx_strand_id
1 'polypeptide(L)'
;MSLFYSKILKGKRLVAVIQKILILIIILVIGYYSLYPKDYYKWNVFEIAITSVPLLVYSFLFFTQKIETKTGNSYIYFISGFFIYLLSSTLLFTLGNIGLGDSTVKPLKQLVWKINSILYLIYQILVFIEWYKNFRKPQSIKNNISINT
;
A
#
# COMPACT_ATOMS: atom_id res chain seq x y z
N MET A 1 -2.17 -6.65 1.79
CA MET A 1 -2.83 -5.62 0.95
C MET A 1 -3.29 -6.11 -0.42
N SER A 2 -2.58 -7.02 -1.11
CA SER A 2 -3.01 -7.48 -2.44
C SER A 2 -4.42 -8.09 -2.49
N LEU A 3 -4.83 -8.85 -1.45
CA LEU A 3 -6.20 -9.36 -1.33
C LEU A 3 -7.25 -8.24 -1.18
N PHE A 4 -6.89 -7.13 -0.55
CA PHE A 4 -7.77 -5.96 -0.44
C PHE A 4 -7.97 -5.31 -1.82
N TYR A 5 -6.88 -5.12 -2.58
CA TYR A 5 -6.96 -4.66 -3.97
C TYR A 5 -7.81 -5.58 -4.85
N SER A 6 -7.73 -6.91 -4.67
CA SER A 6 -8.60 -7.84 -5.43
C SER A 6 -10.10 -7.68 -5.15
N LYS A 7 -10.47 -7.13 -3.99
CA LYS A 7 -11.89 -6.87 -3.65
C LYS A 7 -12.37 -5.52 -4.16
N ILE A 8 -11.46 -4.56 -4.32
CA ILE A 8 -11.80 -3.16 -4.63
C ILE A 8 -11.67 -2.85 -6.12
N LEU A 9 -10.69 -3.44 -6.80
CA LEU A 9 -10.48 -3.25 -8.24
C LEU A 9 -11.53 -4.02 -9.03
N LYS A 10 -12.05 -3.37 -10.08
CA LYS A 10 -13.01 -3.97 -11.00
C LYS A 10 -12.26 -4.69 -12.13
N GLY A 11 -12.74 -5.86 -12.52
CA GLY A 11 -12.22 -6.64 -13.65
C GLY A 11 -11.64 -8.00 -13.26
N LYS A 12 -12.27 -9.08 -13.72
CA LYS A 12 -11.90 -10.47 -13.40
C LYS A 12 -10.45 -10.81 -13.79
N ARG A 13 -9.96 -10.28 -14.93
CA ARG A 13 -8.58 -10.47 -15.40
C ARG A 13 -7.56 -9.81 -14.48
N LEU A 14 -7.80 -8.57 -14.08
CA LEU A 14 -6.90 -7.82 -13.20
C LEU A 14 -6.80 -8.47 -11.81
N VAL A 15 -7.94 -8.87 -11.26
CA VAL A 15 -8.00 -9.60 -9.97
C VAL A 15 -7.20 -10.90 -10.04
N ALA A 16 -7.34 -11.67 -11.12
CA ALA A 16 -6.58 -12.90 -11.31
C ALA A 16 -5.08 -12.64 -11.41
N VAL A 17 -4.66 -11.56 -12.08
CA VAL A 17 -3.24 -11.16 -12.15
C VAL A 17 -2.69 -10.80 -10.77
N ILE A 18 -3.44 -10.03 -9.96
CA ILE A 18 -3.02 -9.66 -8.60
C ILE A 18 -2.80 -10.90 -7.73
N GLN A 19 -3.69 -11.87 -7.80
CA GLN A 19 -3.57 -13.13 -7.06
C GLN A 19 -2.37 -13.96 -7.52
N LYS A 20 -2.15 -14.06 -8.84
CA LYS A 20 -0.96 -14.75 -9.39
C LYS A 20 0.34 -14.10 -8.95
N ILE A 21 0.43 -12.77 -9.00
CA ILE A 21 1.61 -12.02 -8.55
C ILE A 21 1.85 -12.24 -7.05
N LEU A 22 0.80 -12.24 -6.22
CA LEU A 22 0.92 -12.53 -4.79
C LEU A 22 1.52 -13.92 -4.55
N ILE A 23 1.02 -14.95 -5.24
CA ILE A 23 1.53 -16.32 -5.10
C ILE A 23 2.99 -16.40 -5.58
N LEU A 24 3.30 -15.76 -6.71
CA LEU A 24 4.65 -15.71 -7.27
C LEU A 24 5.65 -15.08 -6.28
N ILE A 25 5.30 -13.94 -5.67
CA ILE A 25 6.17 -13.26 -4.69
C ILE A 25 6.42 -14.16 -3.48
N ILE A 26 5.38 -14.84 -2.97
CA ILE A 26 5.54 -15.76 -1.83
C ILE A 26 6.53 -16.88 -2.18
N ILE A 27 6.39 -17.49 -3.35
CA ILE A 27 7.29 -18.56 -3.81
C ILE A 27 8.73 -18.03 -3.95
N LEU A 28 8.91 -16.85 -4.53
CA LEU A 28 10.23 -16.23 -4.70
C LEU A 28 10.90 -15.93 -3.35
N VAL A 29 10.16 -15.40 -2.39
CA VAL A 29 10.67 -15.08 -1.05
C VAL A 29 11.05 -16.37 -0.29
N ILE A 30 10.19 -17.39 -0.33
CA ILE A 30 10.48 -18.70 0.30
C ILE A 30 11.72 -19.33 -0.34
N GLY A 31 11.80 -19.34 -1.68
CA GLY A 31 12.96 -19.88 -2.41
C GLY A 31 14.25 -19.13 -2.08
N TYR A 32 14.20 -17.80 -2.03
CA TYR A 32 15.35 -16.96 -1.70
C TYR A 32 15.89 -17.26 -0.29
N TYR A 33 15.01 -17.32 0.72
CA TYR A 33 15.41 -17.58 2.10
C TYR A 33 15.80 -19.04 2.38
N SER A 34 15.31 -19.98 1.59
CA SER A 34 15.75 -21.39 1.67
C SER A 34 17.21 -21.55 1.23
N LEU A 35 17.67 -20.75 0.27
CA LEU A 35 19.05 -20.78 -0.24
C LEU A 35 20.00 -19.91 0.59
N TYR A 36 19.52 -18.78 1.11
CA TYR A 36 20.32 -17.81 1.84
C TYR A 36 19.71 -17.47 3.21
N PRO A 37 19.69 -18.43 4.16
CA PRO A 37 19.05 -18.23 5.47
C PRO A 37 19.73 -17.13 6.31
N LYS A 38 21.02 -16.86 6.06
CA LYS A 38 21.78 -15.81 6.76
C LYS A 38 21.34 -14.39 6.38
N ASP A 39 20.73 -14.21 5.22
CA ASP A 39 20.29 -12.89 4.75
C ASP A 39 18.93 -12.49 5.33
N TYR A 40 18.23 -13.39 6.03
CA TYR A 40 17.02 -13.09 6.78
C TYR A 40 17.26 -12.06 7.90
N TYR A 41 18.43 -12.12 8.54
CA TYR A 41 18.81 -11.18 9.59
C TYR A 41 19.43 -9.89 9.05
N LYS A 42 19.59 -9.79 7.72
CA LYS A 42 20.17 -8.62 7.07
C LYS A 42 19.09 -7.81 6.40
N TRP A 43 19.41 -6.53 6.23
CA TRP A 43 18.55 -5.59 5.54
C TRP A 43 18.55 -5.87 4.03
N ASN A 44 17.51 -6.55 3.53
CA ASN A 44 17.42 -6.89 2.11
C ASN A 44 16.54 -5.90 1.32
N VAL A 45 17.20 -4.99 0.61
CA VAL A 45 16.53 -3.97 -0.23
C VAL A 45 15.74 -4.62 -1.38
N PHE A 46 16.18 -5.78 -1.87
CA PHE A 46 15.51 -6.50 -2.96
C PHE A 46 14.12 -7.00 -2.55
N GLU A 47 13.99 -7.59 -1.36
CA GLU A 47 12.70 -8.05 -0.85
C GLU A 47 11.70 -6.90 -0.66
N ILE A 48 12.19 -5.78 -0.15
CA ILE A 48 11.37 -4.59 0.03
C ILE A 48 10.86 -4.09 -1.32
N ALA A 49 11.73 -4.04 -2.34
CA ALA A 49 11.34 -3.60 -3.67
C ALA A 49 10.34 -4.55 -4.35
N ILE A 50 10.57 -5.87 -4.30
CA ILE A 50 9.70 -6.86 -4.97
C ILE A 50 8.30 -6.90 -4.36
N THR A 51 8.16 -6.55 -3.07
CA THR A 51 6.87 -6.50 -2.39
C THR A 51 6.18 -5.14 -2.53
N SER A 52 6.92 -4.03 -2.52
CA SER A 52 6.34 -2.68 -2.57
C SER A 52 5.96 -2.22 -3.98
N VAL A 53 6.76 -2.55 -5.01
CA VAL A 53 6.51 -2.12 -6.39
C VAL A 53 5.15 -2.60 -6.92
N PRO A 54 4.75 -3.88 -6.77
CA PRO A 54 3.43 -4.33 -7.19
C PRO A 54 2.30 -3.60 -6.47
N LEU A 55 2.46 -3.30 -5.18
CA LEU A 55 1.46 -2.56 -4.40
C LEU A 55 1.31 -1.10 -4.84
N LEU A 56 2.42 -0.45 -5.24
CA LEU A 56 2.38 0.88 -5.88
C LEU A 56 1.62 0.83 -7.21
N VAL A 57 1.87 -0.18 -8.04
CA VAL A 57 1.16 -0.38 -9.31
C VAL A 57 -0.33 -0.60 -9.07
N TYR A 58 -0.71 -1.43 -8.08
CA TYR A 58 -2.13 -1.66 -7.76
C TYR A 58 -2.83 -0.40 -7.25
N SER A 59 -2.13 0.42 -6.47
CA SER A 59 -2.63 1.74 -6.03
C SER A 59 -2.88 2.66 -7.21
N PHE A 60 -1.95 2.70 -8.16
CA PHE A 60 -2.08 3.52 -9.37
C PHE A 60 -3.27 3.06 -10.23
N LEU A 61 -3.39 1.75 -10.48
CA LEU A 61 -4.54 1.18 -11.20
C LEU A 61 -5.87 1.49 -10.52
N PHE A 62 -5.90 1.50 -9.18
CA PHE A 62 -7.09 1.90 -8.43
C PHE A 62 -7.47 3.36 -8.72
N PHE A 63 -6.50 4.28 -8.78
CA PHE A 63 -6.77 5.67 -9.13
C PHE A 63 -7.29 5.81 -10.57
N THR A 64 -6.71 5.09 -11.53
CA THR A 64 -7.19 5.11 -12.93
C THR A 64 -8.65 4.68 -13.03
N GLN A 65 -8.99 3.52 -12.44
CA GLN A 65 -10.38 3.03 -12.44
C GLN A 65 -11.34 3.99 -11.73
N LYS A 66 -10.86 4.67 -10.68
CA LYS A 66 -11.66 5.61 -9.92
C LYS A 66 -11.97 6.88 -10.71
N ILE A 67 -10.99 7.41 -11.45
CA ILE A 67 -11.16 8.57 -12.32
C ILE A 67 -12.16 8.24 -13.43
N GLU A 68 -12.03 7.07 -14.06
CA GLU A 68 -12.91 6.63 -15.16
C GLU A 68 -14.35 6.37 -14.71
N THR A 69 -14.55 5.70 -13.58
CA THR A 69 -15.88 5.15 -13.25
C THR A 69 -16.75 6.10 -12.42
N LYS A 70 -16.26 7.28 -12.00
CA LYS A 70 -16.94 8.29 -11.12
C LYS A 70 -17.77 7.71 -9.96
N THR A 71 -17.54 6.47 -9.53
CA THR A 71 -18.44 5.75 -8.62
C THR A 71 -18.00 5.95 -7.18
N GLY A 72 -18.96 6.13 -6.27
CA GLY A 72 -18.79 6.52 -4.85
C GLY A 72 -18.08 5.53 -3.91
N ASN A 73 -17.00 4.87 -4.35
CA ASN A 73 -16.20 4.02 -3.46
C ASN A 73 -15.36 4.87 -2.48
N SER A 74 -15.69 4.74 -1.20
CA SER A 74 -15.12 5.46 -0.06
C SER A 74 -13.79 4.88 0.46
N TYR A 75 -12.81 4.67 -0.41
CA TYR A 75 -11.47 4.22 0.02
C TYR A 75 -10.36 5.07 -0.57
N ILE A 76 -10.69 6.23 -1.14
CA ILE A 76 -9.73 7.09 -1.83
C ILE A 76 -8.70 7.64 -0.84
N TYR A 77 -9.13 8.10 0.34
CA TYR A 77 -8.21 8.68 1.32
C TYR A 77 -7.30 7.61 1.91
N PHE A 78 -7.83 6.41 2.10
CA PHE A 78 -7.02 5.26 2.52
C PHE A 78 -5.96 4.88 1.48
N ILE A 79 -6.36 4.68 0.22
CA ILE A 79 -5.43 4.26 -0.85
C ILE A 79 -4.43 5.37 -1.19
N SER A 80 -4.83 6.64 -1.16
CA SER A 80 -3.91 7.77 -1.39
C SER A 80 -2.89 7.91 -0.28
N GLY A 81 -3.31 7.83 0.99
CA GLY A 81 -2.39 7.82 2.12
C GLY A 81 -1.42 6.64 2.07
N PHE A 82 -1.93 5.44 1.77
CA PHE A 82 -1.13 4.23 1.62
C PHE A 82 -0.10 4.38 0.49
N PHE A 83 -0.52 4.90 -0.67
CA PHE A 83 0.37 5.11 -1.81
C PHE A 83 1.49 6.10 -1.50
N ILE A 84 1.17 7.26 -0.91
CA ILE A 84 2.15 8.30 -0.58
C ILE A 84 3.15 7.78 0.45
N TYR A 85 2.68 7.10 1.50
CA TYR A 85 3.54 6.47 2.49
C TYR A 85 4.46 5.42 1.87
N LEU A 86 3.89 4.48 1.09
CA LEU A 86 4.64 3.38 0.51
C LEU A 86 5.70 3.87 -0.51
N LEU A 87 5.36 4.89 -1.29
CA LEU A 87 6.28 5.52 -2.24
C LEU A 87 7.45 6.17 -1.51
N SER A 88 7.18 6.95 -0.46
CA SER A 88 8.21 7.60 0.35
C SER A 88 9.10 6.59 1.08
N SER A 89 8.52 5.55 1.68
CA SER A 89 9.27 4.45 2.29
C SER A 89 10.17 3.74 1.27
N THR A 90 9.67 3.43 0.08
CA THR A 90 10.47 2.76 -0.96
C THR A 90 11.64 3.65 -1.41
N LEU A 91 11.42 4.95 -1.58
CA LEU A 91 12.49 5.90 -1.88
C LEU A 91 13.54 5.98 -0.75
N LEU A 92 13.11 5.98 0.51
CA LEU A 92 14.00 5.94 1.67
C LEU A 92 14.90 4.70 1.64
N PHE A 93 14.36 3.54 1.28
CA PHE A 93 15.11 2.30 1.21
C PHE A 93 16.13 2.28 0.06
N THR A 94 15.76 2.83 -1.10
CA THR A 94 16.69 3.01 -2.22
C THR A 94 17.81 4.00 -1.88
N LEU A 95 17.48 5.16 -1.28
CA LEU A 95 18.46 6.15 -0.84
C LEU A 95 19.39 5.60 0.26
N GLY A 96 18.84 4.85 1.19
CA GLY A 96 19.59 4.22 2.28
C GLY A 96 20.62 3.21 1.80
N ASN A 97 20.40 2.57 0.64
CA ASN A 97 21.35 1.66 0.02
C ASN A 97 22.51 2.38 -0.68
N ILE A 98 22.23 3.52 -1.34
CA ILE A 98 23.21 4.27 -2.11
C ILE A 98 24.17 5.07 -1.20
N GLY A 99 23.73 5.44 0.01
CA GLY A 99 24.48 6.31 0.94
C GLY A 99 25.26 5.61 2.06
N LEU A 100 25.54 4.30 1.97
CA LEU A 100 26.15 3.52 3.07
C LEU A 100 27.60 3.89 3.43
N GLY A 101 28.33 4.62 2.56
CA GLY A 101 29.76 4.90 2.74
C GLY A 101 30.13 6.35 3.05
N ASP A 102 29.20 7.30 2.99
CA ASP A 102 29.55 8.73 2.99
C ASP A 102 29.03 9.46 4.24
N SER A 103 29.96 10.07 4.98
CA SER A 103 29.71 10.81 6.22
C SER A 103 28.77 12.01 6.02
N THR A 104 28.72 12.54 4.79
CA THR A 104 27.92 13.72 4.41
C THR A 104 26.42 13.43 4.29
N VAL A 105 26.02 12.17 4.07
CA VAL A 105 24.61 11.75 3.91
C VAL A 105 23.93 11.33 5.21
N LYS A 106 24.65 11.27 6.34
CA LYS A 106 24.05 11.07 7.68
C LYS A 106 22.88 12.02 8.01
N PRO A 107 23.02 13.36 7.87
CA PRO A 107 21.91 14.27 8.14
C PRO A 107 20.74 14.08 7.16
N LEU A 108 21.04 13.78 5.90
CA LEU A 108 20.04 13.55 4.86
C LEU A 108 19.24 12.27 5.15
N LYS A 109 19.91 11.20 5.59
CA LYS A 109 19.25 9.96 6.06
C LYS A 109 18.32 10.22 7.23
N GLN A 110 18.75 10.99 8.24
CA GLN A 110 17.90 11.35 9.38
C GLN A 110 16.69 12.18 8.96
N LEU A 111 16.85 13.11 8.03
CA LEU A 111 15.76 13.91 7.48
C LEU A 111 14.73 13.02 6.77
N VAL A 112 15.17 12.13 5.88
CA VAL A 112 14.26 11.21 5.15
C VAL A 112 13.56 10.25 6.12
N TRP A 113 14.25 9.78 7.15
CA TRP A 113 13.63 8.99 8.23
C TRP A 113 12.54 9.76 8.96
N LYS A 114 12.80 11.02 9.36
CA LYS A 114 11.79 11.87 10.00
C LYS A 114 10.58 12.11 9.09
N ILE A 115 10.82 12.41 7.82
CA ILE A 115 9.76 12.59 6.82
C ILE A 115 8.91 11.31 6.72
N ASN A 116 9.54 10.14 6.60
CA ASN A 116 8.82 8.87 6.50
C ASN A 116 7.96 8.58 7.74
N SER A 117 8.47 8.88 8.94
CA SER A 117 7.70 8.75 10.19
C SER A 117 6.49 9.70 10.23
N ILE A 118 6.65 10.94 9.75
CA ILE A 118 5.54 11.89 9.65
C ILE A 118 4.50 11.40 8.63
N LEU A 119 4.94 10.91 7.47
CA LEU A 119 4.04 10.35 6.45
C LEU A 119 3.28 9.13 6.98
N TYR A 120 3.94 8.28 7.78
CA TYR A 120 3.29 7.16 8.44
C TYR A 120 2.19 7.63 9.40
N LEU A 121 2.44 8.69 10.18
CA LEU A 121 1.44 9.27 11.08
C LEU A 121 0.27 9.88 10.30
N ILE A 122 0.54 10.60 9.20
CA ILE A 122 -0.51 11.11 8.30
C ILE A 122 -1.33 9.96 7.72
N TYR A 123 -0.68 8.88 7.27
CA TYR A 123 -1.36 7.70 6.78
C TYR A 123 -2.31 7.12 7.83
N GLN A 124 -1.86 6.96 9.07
CA GLN A 124 -2.72 6.48 10.17
C GLN A 124 -3.95 7.39 10.38
N ILE A 125 -3.77 8.71 10.37
CA ILE A 125 -4.89 9.66 10.47
C ILE A 125 -5.88 9.48 9.31
N LEU A 126 -5.40 9.32 8.08
CA LEU A 126 -6.26 9.09 6.92
C LEU A 126 -7.05 7.79 7.04
N VAL A 127 -6.44 6.72 7.58
CA VAL A 127 -7.15 5.47 7.88
C VAL A 127 -8.29 5.73 8.88
N PHE A 128 -8.02 6.48 9.95
CA PHE A 128 -9.05 6.84 10.94
C PHE A 128 -10.19 7.66 10.33
N ILE A 129 -9.88 8.66 9.48
CA ILE A 129 -10.89 9.49 8.82
C ILE A 129 -11.78 8.64 7.91
N GLU A 130 -11.19 7.77 7.10
CA GLU A 130 -11.92 6.89 6.19
C GLU A 130 -12.79 5.90 6.96
N TRP A 131 -12.27 5.34 8.05
CA TRP A 131 -13.04 4.45 8.94
C TRP A 131 -14.24 5.20 9.55
N TYR A 132 -14.00 6.38 10.11
CA TYR A 132 -15.05 7.19 10.72
C TYR A 132 -16.15 7.59 9.72
N LYS A 133 -15.78 7.92 8.48
CA LYS A 133 -16.76 8.27 7.44
C LYS A 133 -17.61 7.08 6.98
N ASN A 134 -17.03 5.88 6.91
CA ASN A 134 -17.69 4.71 6.34
C ASN A 134 -18.46 3.85 7.35
N PHE A 135 -17.96 3.75 8.58
CA PHE A 135 -18.52 2.83 9.57
C PHE A 135 -19.36 3.51 10.66
N ARG A 136 -19.37 4.85 10.74
CA ARG A 136 -20.14 5.57 11.78
C ARG A 136 -21.60 5.87 11.40
N LYS A 137 -22.00 5.78 10.12
CA LYS A 137 -23.40 6.05 9.76
C LYS A 137 -24.28 4.89 10.23
N PRO A 138 -25.27 5.10 11.11
CA PRO A 138 -26.18 4.04 11.52
C PRO A 138 -26.96 3.54 10.30
N GLN A 139 -27.06 2.23 10.12
CA GLN A 139 -27.79 1.57 9.02
C GLN A 139 -29.32 1.84 9.04
N SER A 140 -29.86 2.68 9.91
CA SER A 140 -31.30 2.68 10.24
C SER A 140 -32.20 3.63 9.44
N ILE A 141 -31.75 4.28 8.35
CA ILE A 141 -32.61 5.25 7.60
C ILE A 141 -32.94 4.78 6.17
N LYS A 142 -32.53 3.57 5.74
CA LYS A 142 -32.83 3.09 4.37
C LYS A 142 -33.98 2.08 4.26
N ASN A 143 -34.47 1.53 5.38
CA ASN A 143 -35.52 0.51 5.37
C ASN A 143 -36.95 1.02 5.53
N ASN A 144 -37.17 2.32 5.79
CA ASN A 144 -38.53 2.87 6.01
C ASN A 144 -39.20 3.45 4.74
N ILE A 145 -38.57 3.36 3.56
CA ILE A 145 -39.15 3.91 2.32
C ILE A 145 -39.72 2.81 1.41
N SER A 146 -39.32 1.55 1.59
CA SER A 146 -39.73 0.42 0.74
C SER A 146 -40.93 -0.39 1.27
N ILE A 147 -41.60 0.07 2.32
CA ILE A 147 -42.74 -0.65 2.94
C ILE A 147 -44.08 0.08 2.66
N ASN A 148 -44.05 1.32 2.14
CA ASN A 148 -45.25 2.15 1.93
C ASN A 148 -45.59 2.44 0.45
N THR A 149 -45.34 1.50 -0.47
CA THR A 149 -45.84 1.52 -1.86
C THR A 149 -46.42 0.18 -2.21
#